data_AF-A0A517U294-F1
#
_entry.id   AF-A0A517U294-F1
#
_cell.length_a   1.000
_cell.length_b   1.000
_cell.length_c   1.000
_cell.angle_alpha   90.00
_cell.angle_beta   90.00
_cell.angle_gamma   90.00
#
_symmetry.space_group_name_H-M   'P 1'
#
loop_
_entity.id
_entity.type
_entity.pdbx_description
1 polymer ?
#
loop_
_entity_poly.entity_id
_entity_poly.type
_entity_poly.pdbx_seq_one_letter_code
_entity_poly.pdbx_strand_id
1 'polypeptide(L)'
;MITSRLLAKLLASFASILTLTGSAPDCWAVFVYFDGSLSSDFQVAANWSPENGPGTNLIDIYGVDDGLSATFTDGFVQVKGLRVGSAAKEHQIGDTHFGRLTMSGGTLEVIGSGAQGLVGVGRERENVIDDDTKKGGELIMTGDSILRVNGAIIGERTLGLLSIGADAILESRTWVAFDEPAHFGGTEDLRIGNYGPAFDDFGAEPGLDGRGLVDVQGALFAKDLLMSEHGAQGELRLSGGAVTLNGALIMDRCENCLPNPELLAQRAAKITIVGSGGAFAVGVDPNPLIVDPNPPSRDLLASSPTAIFSFIADAGGVTPITLAQNIGEPSGGAEIQGAQLQLNLDGFSFTPTSTLTLIDATALKLLGQFGSVTFLGATTATVNYDLANGDVFLNNFQAAATAGDFDLDGDVDGADLLSWQRGFGITGTATVAQGDADRNYNVDGADLAIWRQNFGSGASAPSINAVPEPGAGILTIGVAAALGYWKRIL
;
A
#
# COMPACT_ATOMS: atom_id res chain seq x y z
N MET A 1 -30.48 -24.25 -76.85
CA MET A 1 -31.83 -24.68 -76.42
C MET A 1 -32.47 -23.53 -75.65
N ILE A 2 -33.51 -22.92 -76.24
CA ILE A 2 -34.70 -22.27 -75.63
C ILE A 2 -34.41 -21.27 -74.48
N THR A 3 -34.29 -19.95 -74.66
CA THR A 3 -35.28 -18.87 -74.95
C THR A 3 -36.57 -18.82 -74.10
N SER A 4 -36.68 -17.82 -73.21
CA SER A 4 -37.87 -16.96 -72.97
C SER A 4 -37.48 -15.83 -71.98
N ARG A 5 -37.33 -14.56 -72.37
CA ARG A 5 -38.35 -13.50 -72.60
C ARG A 5 -39.41 -13.39 -71.49
N LEU A 6 -39.34 -12.29 -70.71
CA LEU A 6 -40.45 -11.33 -70.60
C LEU A 6 -39.98 -10.00 -69.98
N LEU A 7 -39.88 -9.01 -70.87
CA LEU A 7 -39.85 -7.58 -70.61
C LEU A 7 -41.30 -7.11 -70.40
N ALA A 8 -41.60 -6.35 -69.34
CA ALA A 8 -42.69 -5.37 -69.36
C ALA A 8 -42.63 -4.39 -68.16
N LYS A 9 -42.33 -3.12 -68.47
CA LYS A 9 -42.93 -1.86 -67.95
C LYS A 9 -42.90 -1.65 -66.42
N LEU A 10 -42.38 -0.55 -65.86
CA LEU A 10 -42.66 0.85 -66.21
C LEU A 10 -41.66 1.76 -65.47
N LEU A 11 -41.16 2.81 -66.14
CA LEU A 11 -40.43 3.91 -65.52
C LEU A 11 -41.31 4.68 -64.52
N ALA A 12 -40.83 4.89 -63.30
CA ALA A 12 -41.18 6.03 -62.46
C ALA A 12 -40.01 6.39 -61.53
N SER A 13 -39.34 7.49 -61.89
CA SER A 13 -38.79 8.56 -61.06
C SER A 13 -38.06 8.26 -59.74
N PHE A 14 -36.79 8.68 -59.72
CA PHE A 14 -36.07 9.35 -58.63
C PHE A 14 -36.83 9.57 -57.31
N ALA A 15 -36.48 8.77 -56.29
CA ALA A 15 -36.28 9.17 -54.89
C ALA A 15 -36.05 7.89 -54.06
N SER A 16 -34.90 7.23 -54.25
CA SER A 16 -34.44 6.28 -53.24
C SER A 16 -33.89 7.10 -52.09
N ILE A 17 -34.72 7.32 -51.07
CA ILE A 17 -34.27 7.50 -49.70
C ILE A 17 -33.29 6.37 -49.44
N LEU A 18 -31.99 6.68 -49.44
CA LEU A 18 -30.99 5.84 -48.82
C LEU A 18 -31.30 5.93 -47.33
N THR A 19 -32.15 5.03 -46.83
CA THR A 19 -32.12 4.68 -45.42
C THR A 19 -30.73 4.11 -45.19
N LEU A 20 -29.79 4.97 -44.78
CA LEU A 20 -28.76 4.56 -43.85
C LEU A 20 -29.53 3.98 -42.67
N THR A 21 -29.72 2.66 -42.68
CA THR A 21 -29.82 1.93 -41.43
C THR A 21 -28.57 2.33 -40.68
N GLY A 22 -28.73 3.17 -39.65
CA GLY A 22 -27.63 3.62 -38.82
C GLY A 22 -26.83 2.38 -38.46
N SER A 23 -25.62 2.29 -39.01
CA SER A 23 -24.57 1.52 -38.37
C SER A 23 -24.60 2.00 -36.93
N ALA A 24 -24.93 1.12 -36.00
CA ALA A 24 -24.52 1.34 -34.62
C ALA A 24 -23.05 1.76 -34.72
N PRO A 25 -22.63 2.91 -34.14
CA PRO A 25 -21.22 3.15 -34.03
C PRO A 25 -20.68 1.94 -33.27
N ASP A 26 -19.75 1.22 -33.89
CA ASP A 26 -19.03 0.14 -33.23
C ASP A 26 -18.29 0.78 -32.04
N CYS A 27 -18.92 0.74 -30.86
CA CYS A 27 -18.43 1.31 -29.62
C CYS A 27 -17.32 0.43 -29.04
N TRP A 28 -16.17 0.35 -29.71
CA TRP A 28 -14.94 -0.10 -29.04
C TRP A 28 -14.35 1.09 -28.28
N ALA A 29 -13.92 0.86 -27.04
CA ALA A 29 -13.25 1.90 -26.26
C ALA A 29 -12.00 2.36 -26.99
N VAL A 30 -11.83 3.67 -27.16
CA VAL A 30 -10.59 4.23 -27.71
C VAL A 30 -9.63 4.43 -26.54
N PHE A 31 -8.36 4.07 -26.75
CA PHE A 31 -7.29 4.46 -25.85
C PHE A 31 -6.85 5.88 -26.19
N VAL A 32 -6.90 6.76 -25.20
CA VAL A 32 -6.52 8.16 -25.30
C VAL A 32 -5.27 8.36 -24.46
N TYR A 33 -4.19 8.83 -25.07
CA TYR A 33 -2.89 8.93 -24.43
C TYR A 33 -2.57 10.36 -24.06
N PHE A 34 -2.08 10.55 -22.85
CA PHE A 34 -1.54 11.82 -22.41
C PHE A 34 -0.26 12.09 -23.21
N ASP A 35 -0.20 13.23 -23.88
CA ASP A 35 0.98 13.68 -24.63
C ASP A 35 1.60 14.97 -24.05
N GLY A 36 0.90 15.62 -23.10
CA GLY A 36 1.38 16.81 -22.40
C GLY A 36 1.63 18.02 -23.30
N SER A 37 1.00 18.07 -24.48
CA SER A 37 1.32 19.05 -25.53
C SER A 37 1.19 20.52 -25.10
N LEU A 38 0.32 20.85 -24.15
CA LEU A 38 0.17 22.21 -23.61
C LEU A 38 0.68 22.35 -22.17
N SER A 39 0.46 21.34 -21.33
CA SER A 39 0.82 21.37 -19.91
C SER A 39 0.78 19.97 -19.30
N SER A 40 1.05 19.86 -17.99
CA SER A 40 0.84 18.63 -17.22
C SER A 40 -0.61 18.39 -16.81
N ASP A 41 -1.54 19.33 -17.06
CA ASP A 41 -2.90 19.26 -16.54
C ASP A 41 -3.68 18.09 -17.16
N PHE A 42 -4.11 17.15 -16.30
CA PHE A 42 -4.88 15.97 -16.68
C PHE A 42 -6.23 16.35 -17.31
N GLN A 43 -6.82 17.48 -16.93
CA GLN A 43 -8.18 17.86 -17.35
C GLN A 43 -8.21 18.61 -18.70
N VAL A 44 -7.07 19.02 -19.24
CA VAL A 44 -6.99 19.80 -20.49
C VAL A 44 -7.01 18.86 -21.69
N ALA A 45 -8.09 18.91 -22.49
CA ALA A 45 -8.29 18.04 -23.65
C ALA A 45 -7.14 18.03 -24.67
N ALA A 46 -6.49 19.18 -24.88
CA ALA A 46 -5.37 19.32 -25.80
C ALA A 46 -4.04 18.71 -25.31
N ASN A 47 -4.01 18.13 -24.11
CA ASN A 47 -2.89 17.29 -23.62
C ASN A 47 -3.11 15.80 -23.92
N TRP A 48 -4.12 15.46 -24.72
CA TRP A 48 -4.53 14.09 -24.99
C TRP A 48 -4.58 13.81 -26.49
N SER A 49 -4.20 12.59 -26.88
CA SER A 49 -4.19 12.14 -28.27
C SER A 49 -4.91 10.79 -28.43
N PRO A 50 -5.96 10.70 -29.28
CA PRO A 50 -6.59 11.82 -30.00
C PRO A 50 -7.17 12.87 -29.03
N GLU A 51 -7.31 14.13 -29.46
CA GLU A 51 -7.79 15.23 -28.61
C GLU A 51 -9.16 14.93 -28.02
N ASN A 52 -9.14 14.46 -26.77
CA ASN A 52 -10.32 14.09 -26.01
C ASN A 52 -9.98 14.18 -24.52
N GLY A 53 -10.55 15.15 -23.82
CA GLY A 53 -10.26 15.35 -22.40
C GLY A 53 -10.99 14.33 -21.51
N PRO A 54 -10.36 13.84 -20.42
CA PRO A 54 -11.05 13.07 -19.39
C PRO A 54 -12.37 13.73 -18.95
N GLY A 55 -13.44 12.93 -18.80
CA GLY A 55 -14.77 13.42 -18.43
C GLY A 55 -15.72 13.73 -19.60
N THR A 56 -15.26 13.79 -20.84
CA THR A 56 -16.12 14.08 -22.01
C THR A 56 -16.75 12.82 -22.62
N ASN A 57 -16.05 11.69 -22.58
CA ASN A 57 -16.50 10.39 -23.08
C ASN A 57 -16.24 9.29 -22.04
N LEU A 58 -17.34 8.73 -21.52
CA LEU A 58 -17.33 7.69 -20.49
C LEU A 58 -17.08 6.28 -21.03
N ILE A 59 -16.72 6.15 -22.31
CA ILE A 59 -16.41 4.87 -22.97
C ILE A 59 -14.89 4.71 -23.14
N ASP A 60 -14.12 5.78 -23.02
CA ASP A 60 -12.70 5.79 -23.35
C ASP A 60 -11.79 5.48 -22.16
N ILE A 61 -10.62 4.93 -22.47
CA ILE A 61 -9.59 4.56 -21.50
C ILE A 61 -8.43 5.55 -21.65
N TYR A 62 -8.00 6.12 -20.52
CA TYR A 62 -6.98 7.16 -20.50
C TYR A 62 -5.66 6.59 -20.01
N GLY A 63 -4.60 6.81 -20.78
CA GLY A 63 -3.25 6.33 -20.50
C GLY A 63 -2.25 7.47 -20.28
N VAL A 64 -1.46 7.39 -19.21
CA VAL A 64 -0.27 8.22 -19.00
C VAL A 64 0.95 7.31 -19.08
N ASP A 65 1.83 7.55 -20.04
CA ASP A 65 2.98 6.69 -20.34
C ASP A 65 4.13 7.48 -21.00
N ASP A 66 5.09 6.83 -21.65
CA ASP A 66 6.16 7.47 -22.45
C ASP A 66 7.08 8.40 -21.63
N GLY A 67 7.22 8.13 -20.33
CA GLY A 67 7.95 8.95 -19.36
C GLY A 67 7.21 10.22 -18.93
N LEU A 68 5.95 10.39 -19.33
CA LEU A 68 5.18 11.60 -19.08
C LEU A 68 4.56 11.62 -17.67
N SER A 69 4.28 12.83 -17.21
CA SER A 69 3.69 13.10 -15.90
C SER A 69 2.48 14.01 -16.04
N ALA A 70 1.32 13.53 -15.57
CA ALA A 70 0.08 14.29 -15.53
C ALA A 70 -0.26 14.70 -14.08
N THR A 71 -0.97 15.82 -13.93
CA THR A 71 -1.38 16.40 -12.65
C THR A 71 -2.89 16.64 -12.62
N PHE A 72 -3.56 16.16 -11.58
CA PHE A 72 -4.98 16.37 -11.32
C PHE A 72 -5.13 17.11 -9.99
N THR A 73 -5.63 18.34 -10.02
CA THR A 73 -5.52 19.26 -8.87
C THR A 73 -6.82 19.49 -8.14
N ASP A 74 -7.94 19.49 -8.85
CA ASP A 74 -9.28 19.74 -8.31
C ASP A 74 -10.37 19.20 -9.25
N GLY A 75 -11.63 19.44 -8.90
CA GLY A 75 -12.77 19.11 -9.74
C GLY A 75 -13.27 17.67 -9.58
N PHE A 76 -14.17 17.28 -10.49
CA PHE A 76 -14.77 15.95 -10.54
C PHE A 76 -14.70 15.44 -11.98
N VAL A 77 -14.02 14.32 -12.20
CA VAL A 77 -13.83 13.72 -13.52
C VAL A 77 -14.18 12.24 -13.48
N GLN A 78 -14.92 11.79 -14.50
CA GLN A 78 -15.26 10.38 -14.70
C GLN A 78 -14.60 9.85 -15.98
N VAL A 79 -14.03 8.65 -15.91
CA VAL A 79 -13.44 7.94 -17.05
C VAL A 79 -13.82 6.45 -17.03
N LYS A 80 -13.82 5.77 -18.17
CA LYS A 80 -14.06 4.32 -18.19
C LYS A 80 -12.91 3.56 -17.55
N GLY A 81 -11.68 3.91 -17.88
CA GLY A 81 -10.49 3.21 -17.42
C GLY A 81 -9.31 4.16 -17.33
N LEU A 82 -8.36 3.81 -16.45
CA LEU A 82 -7.13 4.57 -16.26
C LEU A 82 -5.92 3.62 -16.30
N ARG A 83 -4.90 4.03 -17.04
CA ARG A 83 -3.61 3.36 -17.16
C ARG A 83 -2.51 4.35 -16.84
N VAL A 84 -1.64 4.01 -15.90
CA VAL A 84 -0.46 4.81 -15.55
C VAL A 84 0.74 3.89 -15.66
N GLY A 85 1.60 4.12 -16.67
CA GLY A 85 2.75 3.26 -16.95
C GLY A 85 2.34 1.89 -17.48
N SER A 86 1.78 1.86 -18.68
CA SER A 86 1.16 0.66 -19.25
C SER A 86 0.97 0.82 -20.75
N ALA A 87 1.71 0.01 -21.52
CA ALA A 87 1.57 -0.04 -22.96
C ALA A 87 0.21 -0.64 -23.39
N ALA A 88 -0.68 0.23 -23.86
CA ALA A 88 -1.72 -0.15 -24.83
C ALA A 88 -1.38 0.36 -26.25
N LYS A 89 -0.28 1.10 -26.38
CA LYS A 89 0.30 1.61 -27.62
C LYS A 89 1.40 0.63 -28.05
N GLU A 90 1.50 0.38 -29.35
CA GLU A 90 2.61 -0.40 -29.91
C GLU A 90 3.89 0.41 -29.75
N HIS A 91 4.81 -0.04 -28.89
CA HIS A 91 6.06 0.65 -28.64
C HIS A 91 7.20 0.11 -29.50
N GLN A 92 8.19 0.97 -29.75
CA GLN A 92 9.43 0.59 -30.42
C GLN A 92 10.49 0.20 -29.38
N ILE A 93 11.47 -0.59 -29.81
CA ILE A 93 12.63 -0.95 -28.98
C ILE A 93 13.34 0.33 -28.54
N GLY A 94 13.36 0.58 -27.23
CA GLY A 94 14.05 1.72 -26.61
C GLY A 94 13.13 2.81 -26.06
N ASP A 95 11.82 2.71 -26.26
CA ASP A 95 10.82 3.60 -25.64
C ASP A 95 10.79 3.43 -24.12
N THR A 96 10.09 4.34 -23.41
CA THR A 96 9.96 4.29 -21.95
C THR A 96 8.51 4.03 -21.60
N HIS A 97 8.17 2.87 -21.03
CA HIS A 97 6.80 2.53 -20.62
C HIS A 97 6.52 3.00 -19.18
N PHE A 98 7.05 4.18 -18.84
CA PHE A 98 6.86 4.76 -17.52
C PHE A 98 5.82 5.87 -17.54
N GLY A 99 4.89 5.86 -16.61
CA GLY A 99 3.90 6.94 -16.46
C GLY A 99 3.74 7.38 -15.02
N ARG A 100 3.45 8.67 -14.82
CA ARG A 100 3.10 9.22 -13.50
C ARG A 100 1.83 10.04 -13.54
N LEU A 101 0.93 9.79 -12.60
CA LEU A 101 -0.20 10.66 -12.31
C LEU A 101 -0.11 11.14 -10.85
N THR A 102 -0.11 12.45 -10.65
CA THR A 102 -0.17 13.06 -9.32
C THR A 102 -1.52 13.73 -9.10
N MET A 103 -2.24 13.29 -8.08
CA MET A 103 -3.48 13.89 -7.61
C MET A 103 -3.20 14.72 -6.35
N SER A 104 -3.62 15.98 -6.32
CA SER A 104 -3.46 16.86 -5.14
C SER A 104 -4.77 17.36 -4.54
N GLY A 105 -5.90 17.03 -5.18
CA GLY A 105 -7.25 17.35 -4.74
C GLY A 105 -8.28 16.82 -5.74
N GLY A 106 -9.56 17.09 -5.48
CA GLY A 106 -10.66 16.69 -6.35
C GLY A 106 -11.00 15.20 -6.33
N THR A 107 -11.90 14.77 -7.21
CA THR A 107 -12.33 13.38 -7.33
C THR A 107 -12.16 12.87 -8.76
N LEU A 108 -11.34 11.83 -8.93
CA LEU A 108 -11.27 11.06 -10.16
C LEU A 108 -12.01 9.74 -9.97
N GLU A 109 -13.01 9.47 -10.80
CA GLU A 109 -13.81 8.27 -10.74
C GLU A 109 -13.62 7.42 -12.00
N VAL A 110 -13.28 6.16 -11.79
CA VAL A 110 -13.06 5.16 -12.85
C VAL A 110 -14.20 4.16 -12.79
N ILE A 111 -15.13 4.28 -13.75
CA ILE A 111 -16.44 3.61 -13.71
C ILE A 111 -16.46 2.25 -14.41
N GLY A 112 -15.44 1.96 -15.22
CA GLY A 112 -15.40 0.71 -15.98
C GLY A 112 -15.09 -0.50 -15.10
N SER A 113 -15.32 -1.66 -15.68
CA SER A 113 -14.96 -2.95 -15.09
C SER A 113 -14.22 -3.84 -16.08
N GLY A 114 -13.72 -4.96 -15.59
CA GLY A 114 -12.98 -5.96 -16.33
C GLY A 114 -11.57 -5.52 -16.69
N ALA A 115 -10.87 -6.37 -17.44
CA ALA A 115 -9.49 -6.16 -17.85
C ALA A 115 -9.24 -4.85 -18.64
N GLN A 116 -10.27 -4.16 -19.11
CA GLN A 116 -10.18 -2.90 -19.85
C GLN A 116 -10.60 -1.66 -19.04
N GLY A 117 -11.55 -1.78 -18.10
CA GLY A 117 -12.09 -0.65 -17.33
C GLY A 117 -11.43 -0.37 -15.98
N LEU A 118 -10.65 -1.32 -15.45
CA LEU A 118 -9.96 -1.15 -14.16
C LEU A 118 -8.91 -0.03 -14.16
N VAL A 119 -8.53 0.46 -12.99
CA VAL A 119 -7.29 1.22 -12.80
C VAL A 119 -6.10 0.25 -12.89
N GLY A 120 -5.10 0.59 -13.70
CA GLY A 120 -3.85 -0.16 -13.78
C GLY A 120 -2.67 0.78 -13.60
N VAL A 121 -1.81 0.50 -12.62
CA VAL A 121 -0.58 1.24 -12.37
C VAL A 121 0.59 0.29 -12.51
N GLY A 122 1.47 0.56 -13.47
CA GLY A 122 2.54 -0.37 -13.83
C GLY A 122 1.95 -1.65 -14.39
N ARG A 123 1.40 -1.61 -15.59
CA ARG A 123 0.76 -2.76 -16.23
C ARG A 123 1.34 -3.01 -17.61
N GLU A 124 2.27 -3.94 -17.71
CA GLU A 124 2.95 -4.24 -18.97
C GLU A 124 2.23 -5.36 -19.74
N ARG A 125 2.06 -5.18 -21.05
CA ARG A 125 1.46 -6.20 -21.94
C ARG A 125 2.40 -6.67 -23.03
N GLU A 126 3.49 -5.94 -23.27
CA GLU A 126 4.43 -6.19 -24.34
C GLU A 126 5.74 -6.78 -23.78
N ASN A 127 6.39 -7.63 -24.58
CA ASN A 127 7.69 -8.23 -24.28
C ASN A 127 8.86 -7.40 -24.83
N VAL A 128 8.64 -6.12 -25.13
CA VAL A 128 9.57 -5.30 -25.92
C VAL A 128 10.65 -4.63 -25.04
N ILE A 129 10.42 -4.52 -23.73
CA ILE A 129 11.34 -3.87 -22.79
C ILE A 129 11.77 -4.80 -21.65
N ASP A 130 13.03 -5.22 -21.70
CA ASP A 130 13.69 -6.02 -20.67
C ASP A 130 14.33 -5.17 -19.55
N ASP A 131 14.34 -3.83 -19.69
CA ASP A 131 14.91 -2.90 -18.73
C ASP A 131 13.84 -2.37 -17.75
N ASP A 132 13.80 -2.94 -16.53
CA ASP A 132 12.89 -2.53 -15.45
C ASP A 132 13.01 -1.05 -15.07
N THR A 133 14.11 -0.37 -15.39
CA THR A 133 14.24 1.08 -15.12
C THR A 133 13.42 1.95 -16.07
N LYS A 134 12.92 1.36 -17.16
CA LYS A 134 12.20 2.06 -18.22
C LYS A 134 10.73 1.71 -18.30
N LYS A 135 10.21 0.85 -17.41
CA LYS A 135 8.80 0.45 -17.39
C LYS A 135 8.24 0.56 -15.99
N GLY A 136 6.97 0.93 -15.89
CA GLY A 136 6.25 0.96 -14.62
C GLY A 136 5.38 2.19 -14.44
N GLY A 137 4.63 2.27 -13.36
CA GLY A 137 3.68 3.34 -13.13
C GLY A 137 3.73 3.87 -11.71
N GLU A 138 3.47 5.17 -11.57
CA GLU A 138 3.29 5.82 -10.27
C GLU A 138 2.00 6.62 -10.23
N LEU A 139 1.11 6.25 -9.32
CA LEU A 139 -0.06 7.04 -8.96
C LEU A 139 0.16 7.59 -7.54
N ILE A 140 0.30 8.90 -7.44
CA ILE A 140 0.61 9.59 -6.17
C ILE A 140 -0.58 10.46 -5.80
N MET A 141 -1.25 10.13 -4.70
CA MET A 141 -2.38 10.87 -4.16
C MET A 141 -1.93 11.67 -2.94
N THR A 142 -2.19 12.98 -2.96
CA THR A 142 -1.85 13.94 -1.91
C THR A 142 -3.03 14.88 -1.68
N GLY A 143 -3.00 15.66 -0.59
CA GLY A 143 -4.12 16.53 -0.22
C GLY A 143 -5.42 15.74 -0.06
N ASP A 144 -6.55 16.40 -0.24
CA ASP A 144 -7.90 15.83 -0.12
C ASP A 144 -8.35 15.08 -1.40
N SER A 145 -7.41 14.52 -2.15
CA SER A 145 -7.71 13.81 -3.40
C SER A 145 -8.45 12.50 -3.16
N ILE A 146 -9.45 12.24 -4.01
CA ILE A 146 -10.30 11.05 -3.95
C ILE A 146 -10.18 10.29 -5.27
N LEU A 147 -9.80 9.02 -5.19
CA LEU A 147 -9.85 8.09 -6.32
C LEU A 147 -10.93 7.05 -6.07
N ARG A 148 -11.98 7.07 -6.91
CA ARG A 148 -13.04 6.06 -6.89
C ARG A 148 -12.83 5.07 -8.01
N VAL A 149 -12.87 3.79 -7.70
CA VAL A 149 -12.62 2.71 -8.65
C VAL A 149 -13.63 1.59 -8.47
N ASN A 150 -13.81 0.75 -9.47
CA ASN A 150 -14.48 -0.53 -9.27
C ASN A 150 -13.50 -1.58 -8.71
N GLY A 151 -12.27 -1.58 -9.25
CA GLY A 151 -11.12 -2.31 -8.73
C GLY A 151 -9.81 -1.69 -9.26
N ALA A 152 -8.67 -2.22 -8.82
CA ALA A 152 -7.37 -1.71 -9.25
C ALA A 152 -6.31 -2.83 -9.30
N ILE A 153 -5.37 -2.68 -10.23
CA ILE A 153 -4.22 -3.58 -10.36
C ILE A 153 -2.95 -2.73 -10.28
N ILE A 154 -2.10 -3.06 -9.31
CA ILE A 154 -0.85 -2.36 -9.04
C ILE A 154 0.30 -3.33 -9.25
N GLY A 155 1.15 -3.06 -10.25
CA GLY A 155 2.32 -3.86 -10.58
C GLY A 155 1.96 -5.19 -11.25
N GLU A 156 1.44 -5.13 -12.48
CA GLU A 156 1.23 -6.29 -13.35
C GLU A 156 2.38 -6.38 -14.37
N ARG A 157 3.22 -7.41 -14.26
CA ARG A 157 4.39 -7.65 -15.14
C ARG A 157 5.47 -6.55 -15.15
N THR A 158 5.31 -5.50 -14.35
CA THR A 158 6.24 -4.38 -14.20
C THR A 158 6.09 -3.73 -12.81
N LEU A 159 6.85 -2.67 -12.54
CA LEU A 159 6.79 -1.89 -11.31
C LEU A 159 5.50 -1.04 -11.27
N GLY A 160 4.69 -1.17 -10.24
CA GLY A 160 3.56 -0.30 -9.98
C GLY A 160 3.62 0.26 -8.57
N LEU A 161 3.52 1.57 -8.43
CA LEU A 161 3.44 2.25 -7.14
C LEU A 161 2.14 3.04 -7.04
N LEU A 162 1.40 2.80 -5.98
CA LEU A 162 0.29 3.63 -5.55
C LEU A 162 0.60 4.20 -4.17
N SER A 163 0.65 5.52 -4.05
CA SER A 163 0.82 6.21 -2.76
C SER A 163 -0.45 6.95 -2.41
N ILE A 164 -1.03 6.64 -1.26
CA ILE A 164 -2.24 7.29 -0.71
C ILE A 164 -1.79 8.14 0.47
N GLY A 165 -1.59 9.44 0.24
CA GLY A 165 -1.19 10.41 1.27
C GLY A 165 -2.21 10.56 2.39
N ALA A 166 -1.80 11.19 3.50
CA ALA A 166 -2.55 11.23 4.78
C ALA A 166 -4.02 11.66 4.68
N ASP A 167 -4.34 12.63 3.82
CA ASP A 167 -5.70 13.16 3.64
C ASP A 167 -6.42 12.58 2.41
N ALA A 168 -5.76 11.69 1.66
CA ALA A 168 -6.26 11.13 0.42
C ALA A 168 -7.09 9.86 0.67
N ILE A 169 -8.05 9.60 -0.23
CA ILE A 169 -8.98 8.48 -0.12
C ILE A 169 -8.99 7.69 -1.42
N LEU A 170 -8.64 6.40 -1.36
CA LEU A 170 -8.99 5.44 -2.40
C LEU A 170 -10.20 4.64 -1.96
N GLU A 171 -11.19 4.55 -2.84
CA GLU A 171 -12.45 3.90 -2.57
C GLU A 171 -12.87 2.98 -3.72
N SER A 172 -13.00 1.68 -3.45
CA SER A 172 -13.66 0.72 -4.33
C SER A 172 -15.18 0.77 -4.11
N ARG A 173 -15.97 1.08 -5.14
CA ARG A 173 -17.45 1.12 -5.10
C ARG A 173 -18.09 0.09 -6.02
N THR A 174 -19.27 -0.42 -5.65
CA THR A 174 -20.15 -1.19 -6.56
C THR A 174 -20.90 -0.24 -7.50
N TRP A 175 -20.87 -0.54 -8.81
CA TRP A 175 -21.51 0.29 -9.84
C TRP A 175 -22.94 -0.15 -10.17
N VAL A 176 -23.76 -0.42 -9.14
CA VAL A 176 -25.20 -0.63 -9.31
C VAL A 176 -25.94 0.54 -8.67
N ALA A 177 -26.61 1.34 -9.50
CA ALA A 177 -27.30 2.59 -9.12
C ALA A 177 -28.47 2.44 -8.13
N PHE A 178 -28.70 1.24 -7.60
CA PHE A 178 -29.77 0.92 -6.65
C PHE A 178 -29.27 0.51 -5.27
N ASP A 179 -27.95 0.41 -5.06
CA ASP A 179 -27.38 0.21 -3.74
C ASP A 179 -26.96 1.55 -3.12
N GLU A 180 -27.30 1.69 -1.84
CA GLU A 180 -27.14 2.89 -1.03
C GLU A 180 -25.69 3.41 -1.09
N PRO A 181 -25.46 4.74 -1.08
CA PRO A 181 -24.13 5.37 -1.16
C PRO A 181 -23.15 5.04 -0.01
N ALA A 182 -23.46 4.05 0.82
CA ALA A 182 -22.66 3.53 1.93
C ALA A 182 -22.01 2.15 1.65
N HIS A 183 -22.19 1.57 0.46
CA HIS A 183 -21.57 0.27 0.12
C HIS A 183 -20.21 0.44 -0.55
N PHE A 184 -19.16 0.18 0.20
CA PHE A 184 -17.80 0.00 -0.31
C PHE A 184 -17.59 -1.48 -0.66
N GLY A 185 -16.83 -1.72 -1.73
CA GLY A 185 -16.41 -3.04 -2.20
C GLY A 185 -17.01 -3.42 -3.54
N GLY A 186 -16.47 -2.79 -4.60
CA GLY A 186 -16.87 -2.96 -6.00
C GLY A 186 -16.98 -4.39 -6.50
N THR A 187 -17.40 -4.57 -7.74
CA THR A 187 -17.47 -5.92 -8.33
C THR A 187 -16.10 -6.57 -8.53
N GLU A 188 -15.03 -5.79 -8.35
CA GLU A 188 -13.66 -6.18 -8.65
C GLU A 188 -12.72 -5.87 -7.48
N ASP A 189 -11.59 -6.56 -7.49
CA ASP A 189 -10.69 -6.60 -6.36
C ASP A 189 -9.55 -5.58 -6.50
N LEU A 190 -8.85 -5.30 -5.39
CA LEU A 190 -7.53 -4.69 -5.42
C LEU A 190 -6.47 -5.80 -5.55
N ARG A 191 -5.64 -5.73 -6.58
CA ARG A 191 -4.55 -6.68 -6.82
C ARG A 191 -3.20 -5.98 -6.73
N ILE A 192 -2.27 -6.55 -5.97
CA ILE A 192 -0.91 -6.02 -5.80
C ILE A 192 0.11 -7.10 -6.13
N GLY A 193 0.94 -6.82 -7.14
CA GLY A 193 1.92 -7.77 -7.65
C GLY A 193 1.23 -8.90 -8.41
N ASN A 194 1.11 -8.76 -9.72
CA ASN A 194 0.46 -9.75 -10.57
C ASN A 194 1.31 -10.12 -11.78
N TYR A 195 1.27 -11.38 -12.18
CA TYR A 195 1.82 -11.82 -13.46
C TYR A 195 0.85 -11.58 -14.63
N GLY A 196 -0.47 -11.52 -14.37
CA GLY A 196 -1.51 -11.40 -15.40
C GLY A 196 -1.76 -12.70 -16.18
N PRO A 197 -2.79 -12.76 -17.07
CA PRO A 197 -2.97 -13.90 -17.94
C PRO A 197 -1.77 -14.05 -18.87
N ALA A 198 -1.22 -15.27 -18.97
CA ALA A 198 -0.18 -15.59 -19.94
C ALA A 198 -0.67 -15.19 -21.33
N PHE A 199 0.19 -14.55 -22.12
CA PHE A 199 -0.04 -14.52 -23.56
C PHE A 199 0.32 -15.92 -24.04
N ASP A 200 -0.71 -16.67 -24.40
CA ASP A 200 -0.63 -18.01 -24.96
C ASP A 200 0.43 -18.05 -26.09
N ASP A 201 1.13 -19.19 -26.22
CA ASP A 201 2.01 -19.63 -27.31
C ASP A 201 3.49 -19.20 -27.37
N PHE A 202 4.00 -18.31 -26.52
CA PHE A 202 5.46 -18.06 -26.47
C PHE A 202 6.07 -18.67 -25.21
N GLY A 203 6.96 -19.65 -25.43
CA GLY A 203 7.56 -20.51 -24.40
C GLY A 203 8.06 -19.76 -23.17
N ALA A 204 8.11 -20.50 -22.06
CA ALA A 204 8.56 -20.04 -20.75
C ALA A 204 9.79 -19.14 -20.83
N GLU A 205 9.59 -17.84 -20.70
CA GLU A 205 10.65 -16.88 -20.42
C GLU A 205 10.53 -16.43 -18.95
N PRO A 206 11.59 -16.57 -18.14
CA PRO A 206 11.67 -15.99 -16.82
C PRO A 206 12.00 -14.49 -16.98
N GLY A 207 11.08 -13.57 -16.64
CA GLY A 207 11.46 -12.16 -16.63
C GLY A 207 10.39 -11.08 -16.67
N LEU A 208 9.19 -11.30 -16.15
CA LEU A 208 8.28 -10.17 -15.89
C LEU A 208 7.79 -10.24 -14.45
N ASP A 209 8.66 -9.77 -13.55
CA ASP A 209 8.39 -9.63 -12.14
C ASP A 209 7.34 -8.53 -11.94
N GLY A 210 6.06 -8.89 -11.93
CA GLY A 210 5.04 -7.95 -11.47
C GLY A 210 5.38 -7.51 -10.04
N ARG A 211 5.71 -6.24 -9.84
CA ARG A 211 6.08 -5.70 -8.53
C ARG A 211 5.15 -4.56 -8.17
N GLY A 212 4.18 -4.84 -7.32
CA GLY A 212 3.24 -3.85 -6.82
C GLY A 212 3.62 -3.34 -5.45
N LEU A 213 3.60 -2.02 -5.25
CA LEU A 213 3.68 -1.39 -3.94
C LEU A 213 2.48 -0.45 -3.76
N VAL A 214 1.72 -0.65 -2.69
CA VAL A 214 0.68 0.28 -2.22
C VAL A 214 1.10 0.82 -0.87
N ASP A 215 1.38 2.11 -0.77
CA ASP A 215 1.68 2.80 0.50
C ASP A 215 0.46 3.61 0.95
N VAL A 216 0.00 3.34 2.18
CA VAL A 216 -1.24 3.88 2.75
C VAL A 216 -0.93 4.72 3.98
N GLN A 217 -1.05 6.03 3.82
CA GLN A 217 -1.02 7.02 4.90
C GLN A 217 -2.40 7.63 5.13
N GLY A 218 -3.26 7.66 4.10
CA GLY A 218 -4.67 8.08 4.16
C GLY A 218 -5.63 6.91 4.32
N ALA A 219 -6.72 6.89 3.57
CA ALA A 219 -7.74 5.84 3.66
C ALA A 219 -7.82 4.99 2.38
N LEU A 220 -7.78 3.67 2.54
CA LEU A 220 -7.97 2.68 1.50
C LEU A 220 -9.19 1.82 1.84
N PHE A 221 -10.23 1.90 1.00
CA PHE A 221 -11.39 1.03 1.04
C PHE A 221 -11.39 0.14 -0.19
N ALA A 222 -11.34 -1.17 0.01
CA ALA A 222 -11.34 -2.15 -1.07
C ALA A 222 -12.30 -3.31 -0.79
N LYS A 223 -12.63 -4.08 -1.84
CA LYS A 223 -13.43 -5.28 -1.69
C LYS A 223 -12.59 -6.40 -1.06
N ASP A 224 -11.94 -7.14 -1.93
CA ASP A 224 -10.90 -8.11 -1.60
C ASP A 224 -9.54 -7.47 -1.90
N LEU A 225 -8.53 -7.81 -1.10
CA LEU A 225 -7.13 -7.55 -1.40
C LEU A 225 -6.45 -8.86 -1.77
N LEU A 226 -6.00 -8.97 -3.01
CA LEU A 226 -5.27 -10.12 -3.52
C LEU A 226 -3.82 -9.76 -3.78
N MET A 227 -2.92 -10.60 -3.28
CA MET A 227 -1.49 -10.35 -3.40
C MET A 227 -0.75 -11.54 -3.97
N SER A 228 0.15 -11.21 -4.90
CA SER A 228 1.15 -12.09 -5.52
C SER A 228 0.59 -13.39 -6.09
N GLU A 229 0.22 -13.32 -7.36
CA GLU A 229 -0.07 -14.51 -8.16
C GLU A 229 1.18 -14.85 -9.01
N HIS A 230 1.48 -16.14 -9.21
CA HIS A 230 2.40 -16.62 -10.27
C HIS A 230 3.80 -15.97 -10.34
N GLY A 231 4.53 -15.87 -9.22
CA GLY A 231 5.91 -15.37 -9.19
C GLY A 231 6.07 -13.86 -9.06
N ALA A 232 4.96 -13.13 -9.01
CA ALA A 232 4.95 -11.70 -8.73
C ALA A 232 5.22 -11.37 -7.25
N GLN A 233 5.56 -10.11 -6.98
CA GLN A 233 5.80 -9.56 -5.66
C GLN A 233 4.83 -8.42 -5.40
N GLY A 234 4.09 -8.49 -4.30
CA GLY A 234 3.17 -7.45 -3.87
C GLY A 234 3.50 -7.01 -2.46
N GLU A 235 3.59 -5.72 -2.22
CA GLU A 235 3.67 -5.13 -0.88
C GLU A 235 2.53 -4.14 -0.68
N LEU A 236 1.77 -4.30 0.41
CA LEU A 236 0.96 -3.22 0.97
C LEU A 236 1.65 -2.73 2.23
N ARG A 237 1.89 -1.44 2.31
CA ARG A 237 2.45 -0.76 3.48
C ARG A 237 1.42 0.15 4.11
N LEU A 238 1.18 -0.02 5.40
CA LEU A 238 0.37 0.87 6.22
C LEU A 238 1.27 1.71 7.11
N SER A 239 1.26 3.03 6.89
CA SER A 239 2.13 4.00 7.57
C SER A 239 1.29 5.08 8.27
N GLY A 240 0.40 4.67 9.18
CA GLY A 240 -0.48 5.58 9.95
C GLY A 240 -1.88 5.83 9.37
N GLY A 241 -2.19 5.29 8.20
CA GLY A 241 -3.51 5.39 7.56
C GLY A 241 -4.53 4.35 8.01
N ALA A 242 -5.57 4.15 7.21
CA ALA A 242 -6.59 3.12 7.40
C ALA A 242 -6.74 2.24 6.16
N VAL A 243 -6.71 0.92 6.35
CA VAL A 243 -7.11 -0.08 5.36
C VAL A 243 -8.38 -0.76 5.84
N THR A 244 -9.43 -0.72 5.03
CA THR A 244 -10.70 -1.37 5.31
C THR A 244 -11.10 -2.23 4.13
N LEU A 245 -11.15 -3.54 4.35
CA LEU A 245 -11.64 -4.51 3.37
C LEU A 245 -13.03 -4.96 3.78
N ASN A 246 -13.98 -4.94 2.85
CA ASN A 246 -15.30 -5.53 3.12
C ASN A 246 -15.32 -7.06 2.94
N GLY A 247 -14.34 -7.58 2.20
CA GLY A 247 -14.13 -8.98 1.91
C GLY A 247 -12.83 -9.50 2.50
N ALA A 248 -12.10 -10.31 1.72
CA ALA A 248 -10.97 -11.09 2.19
C ALA A 248 -9.62 -10.40 1.94
N LEU A 249 -8.66 -10.72 2.82
CA LEU A 249 -7.23 -10.50 2.58
C LEU A 249 -6.63 -11.83 2.12
N ILE A 250 -6.25 -11.94 0.86
CA ILE A 250 -5.71 -13.16 0.27
C ILE A 250 -4.25 -12.91 -0.10
N MET A 251 -3.36 -13.46 0.72
CA MET A 251 -1.92 -13.43 0.51
C MET A 251 -1.50 -14.73 -0.15
N ASP A 252 -0.88 -14.60 -1.32
CA ASP A 252 -0.41 -15.71 -2.14
C ASP A 252 -1.55 -16.61 -2.67
N ARG A 253 -2.34 -16.05 -3.58
CA ARG A 253 -3.33 -16.82 -4.35
C ARG A 253 -2.63 -17.57 -5.47
N CYS A 254 -2.76 -18.89 -5.46
CA CYS A 254 -2.08 -19.77 -6.39
C CYS A 254 -3.02 -20.85 -6.96
N GLU A 255 -4.12 -20.43 -7.59
CA GLU A 255 -5.14 -21.36 -8.08
C GLU A 255 -4.66 -22.25 -9.24
N ASN A 256 -3.69 -21.78 -10.04
CA ASN A 256 -3.17 -22.52 -11.20
C ASN A 256 -1.67 -22.31 -11.43
N CYS A 257 -0.86 -22.10 -10.37
CA CYS A 257 0.56 -21.80 -10.57
C CYS A 257 1.27 -22.90 -11.36
N LEU A 258 2.02 -22.48 -12.38
CA LEU A 258 2.94 -23.37 -13.06
C LEU A 258 3.97 -23.87 -12.03
N PRO A 259 4.31 -25.17 -12.03
CA PRO A 259 5.30 -25.73 -11.11
C PRO A 259 6.73 -25.36 -11.56
N ASN A 260 6.98 -24.08 -11.81
CA ASN A 260 8.30 -23.55 -12.13
C ASN A 260 9.00 -23.11 -10.82
N PRO A 261 10.07 -23.81 -10.39
CA PRO A 261 10.75 -23.50 -9.14
C PRO A 261 11.35 -22.10 -9.06
N GLU A 262 11.78 -21.51 -10.19
CA GLU A 262 12.39 -20.19 -10.22
C GLU A 262 11.35 -19.08 -9.97
N LEU A 263 10.21 -19.14 -10.68
CA LEU A 263 9.10 -18.21 -10.48
C LEU A 263 8.51 -18.35 -9.08
N LEU A 264 8.36 -19.58 -8.58
CA LEU A 264 7.89 -19.80 -7.22
C LEU A 264 8.85 -19.25 -6.15
N ALA A 265 10.16 -19.20 -6.42
CA ALA A 265 11.15 -18.64 -5.50
C ALA A 265 11.15 -17.11 -5.45
N GLN A 266 10.67 -16.44 -6.51
CA GLN A 266 10.60 -14.98 -6.60
C GLN A 266 9.33 -14.39 -5.96
N ARG A 267 8.31 -15.22 -5.75
CA ARG A 267 7.01 -14.80 -5.24
C ARG A 267 7.10 -14.26 -3.81
N ALA A 268 6.46 -13.12 -3.56
CA ALA A 268 6.36 -12.58 -2.21
C ALA A 268 5.11 -11.71 -2.02
N ALA A 269 4.16 -12.17 -1.20
CA ALA A 269 3.04 -11.35 -0.72
C ALA A 269 3.41 -10.76 0.64
N LYS A 270 3.57 -9.45 0.74
CA LYS A 270 4.04 -8.78 1.96
C LYS A 270 3.06 -7.74 2.47
N ILE A 271 2.65 -7.85 3.72
CA ILE A 271 2.00 -6.75 4.45
C ILE A 271 3.03 -6.13 5.39
N THR A 272 3.26 -4.82 5.25
CA THR A 272 4.12 -4.04 6.13
C THR A 272 3.25 -3.09 6.96
N ILE A 273 3.29 -3.22 8.28
CA ILE A 273 2.64 -2.29 9.21
C ILE A 273 3.72 -1.47 9.90
N VAL A 274 3.58 -0.14 9.89
CA VAL A 274 4.49 0.81 10.52
C VAL A 274 3.76 1.63 11.57
N GLY A 275 4.16 1.47 12.82
CA GLY A 275 3.62 2.19 13.98
C GLY A 275 2.22 1.75 14.40
N SER A 276 1.70 2.39 15.44
CA SER A 276 0.40 2.09 16.06
C SER A 276 -0.70 3.10 15.69
N GLY A 277 -0.41 4.08 14.85
CA GLY A 277 -1.32 5.18 14.53
C GLY A 277 -2.43 4.86 13.52
N GLY A 278 -2.36 3.70 12.86
CA GLY A 278 -3.29 3.33 11.78
C GLY A 278 -4.38 2.34 12.20
N ALA A 279 -5.19 1.93 11.23
CA ALA A 279 -6.19 0.87 11.36
C ALA A 279 -6.12 -0.10 10.18
N PHE A 280 -6.22 -1.41 10.44
CA PHE A 280 -6.33 -2.43 9.39
C PHE A 280 -7.48 -3.36 9.74
N ALA A 281 -8.58 -3.25 9.01
CA ALA A 281 -9.77 -4.08 9.20
C ALA A 281 -10.05 -4.94 7.96
N VAL A 282 -10.34 -6.22 8.19
CA VAL A 282 -10.71 -7.19 7.16
C VAL A 282 -12.13 -7.68 7.41
N GLY A 283 -12.90 -7.85 6.34
CA GLY A 283 -14.26 -8.38 6.40
C GLY A 283 -15.28 -7.47 7.06
N VAL A 284 -15.11 -6.16 6.98
CA VAL A 284 -16.06 -5.19 7.55
C VAL A 284 -17.37 -5.21 6.75
N ASP A 285 -18.50 -5.43 7.43
CA ASP A 285 -19.80 -5.23 6.82
C ASP A 285 -19.99 -3.74 6.46
N PRO A 286 -20.17 -3.39 5.17
CA PRO A 286 -20.40 -2.00 4.78
C PRO A 286 -21.76 -1.48 5.24
N ASN A 287 -22.70 -2.35 5.64
CA ASN A 287 -24.03 -1.96 6.10
C ASN A 287 -24.48 -2.74 7.35
N PRO A 288 -23.97 -2.38 8.54
CA PRO A 288 -24.26 -3.08 9.80
C PRO A 288 -25.74 -3.03 10.23
N LEU A 289 -26.60 -2.32 9.51
CA LEU A 289 -28.03 -2.25 9.76
C LEU A 289 -28.82 -3.36 9.03
N ILE A 290 -28.23 -3.99 8.03
CA ILE A 290 -28.88 -5.01 7.20
C ILE A 290 -28.01 -6.25 7.18
N VAL A 291 -28.50 -7.32 7.81
CA VAL A 291 -27.84 -8.64 7.78
C VAL A 291 -27.87 -9.18 6.35
N ASP A 292 -26.70 -9.32 5.75
CA ASP A 292 -26.47 -10.02 4.49
C ASP A 292 -26.53 -11.53 4.71
N PRO A 293 -27.48 -12.26 4.08
CA PRO A 293 -27.54 -13.71 4.19
C PRO A 293 -26.40 -14.44 3.46
N ASN A 294 -25.70 -13.78 2.53
CA ASN A 294 -24.62 -14.35 1.73
C ASN A 294 -23.43 -13.38 1.59
N PRO A 295 -22.77 -13.00 2.70
CA PRO A 295 -21.63 -12.10 2.64
C PRO A 295 -20.47 -12.73 1.84
N PRO A 296 -19.57 -11.91 1.25
CA PRO A 296 -18.34 -12.42 0.67
C PRO A 296 -17.48 -13.15 1.71
N SER A 297 -16.43 -13.84 1.27
CA SER A 297 -15.40 -14.30 2.22
C SER A 297 -14.82 -13.09 2.94
N ARG A 298 -14.62 -13.24 4.24
CA ARG A 298 -14.12 -12.19 5.15
C ARG A 298 -12.82 -12.60 5.81
N ASP A 299 -12.18 -13.62 5.24
CA ASP A 299 -11.05 -14.31 5.84
C ASP A 299 -9.74 -13.60 5.52
N LEU A 300 -8.77 -13.76 6.41
CA LEU A 300 -7.36 -13.57 6.12
C LEU A 300 -6.79 -14.93 5.74
N LEU A 301 -6.35 -15.08 4.49
CA LEU A 301 -5.79 -16.31 3.93
C LEU A 301 -4.33 -16.08 3.57
N ALA A 302 -3.42 -16.66 4.35
CA ALA A 302 -1.98 -16.51 4.21
C ALA A 302 -1.24 -17.83 4.47
N SER A 303 -1.84 -18.97 4.12
CA SER A 303 -1.34 -20.33 4.35
C SER A 303 -0.17 -20.68 3.40
N SER A 304 0.92 -19.91 3.46
CA SER A 304 2.04 -20.03 2.52
C SER A 304 3.36 -19.46 3.06
N PRO A 305 4.51 -20.11 2.79
CA PRO A 305 5.83 -19.58 3.14
C PRO A 305 6.26 -18.34 2.35
N THR A 306 5.51 -17.95 1.31
CA THR A 306 5.77 -16.70 0.55
C THR A 306 4.93 -15.52 1.05
N ALA A 307 4.00 -15.76 1.98
CA ALA A 307 3.28 -14.70 2.69
C ALA A 307 4.16 -14.19 3.85
N ILE A 308 4.35 -12.87 3.92
CA ILE A 308 5.20 -12.19 4.88
C ILE A 308 4.40 -11.10 5.59
N PHE A 309 4.31 -11.20 6.91
CA PHE A 309 3.82 -10.13 7.76
C PHE A 309 5.01 -9.42 8.39
N SER A 310 5.14 -8.12 8.15
CA SER A 310 6.22 -7.30 8.66
C SER A 310 5.65 -6.21 9.55
N PHE A 311 5.98 -6.23 10.84
CA PHE A 311 5.53 -5.23 11.81
C PHE A 311 6.75 -4.42 12.29
N ILE A 312 6.66 -3.10 12.14
CA ILE A 312 7.69 -2.14 12.57
C ILE A 312 7.06 -1.24 13.63
N ALA A 313 7.49 -1.40 14.88
CA ALA A 313 6.89 -0.71 16.00
C ALA A 313 7.35 0.74 16.13
N ASP A 314 6.42 1.62 16.50
CA ASP A 314 6.72 2.92 17.10
C ASP A 314 6.61 2.83 18.64
N ALA A 315 6.66 3.98 19.33
CA ALA A 315 6.56 4.02 20.79
C ALA A 315 5.27 3.39 21.34
N GLY A 316 4.16 3.45 20.59
CA GLY A 316 2.87 2.87 20.95
C GLY A 316 2.70 1.41 20.52
N GLY A 317 3.61 0.88 19.70
CA GLY A 317 3.60 -0.48 19.20
C GLY A 317 3.26 -0.54 17.73
N VAL A 318 2.30 -1.39 17.37
CA VAL A 318 1.90 -1.65 15.98
C VAL A 318 0.39 -1.71 15.84
N THR A 319 -0.12 -1.34 14.67
CA THR A 319 -1.52 -1.54 14.31
C THR A 319 -1.80 -3.04 14.11
N PRO A 320 -2.76 -3.64 14.83
CA PRO A 320 -3.17 -5.02 14.57
C PRO A 320 -3.93 -5.13 13.24
N ILE A 321 -3.87 -6.31 12.62
CA ILE A 321 -4.81 -6.70 11.57
C ILE A 321 -6.03 -7.30 12.26
N THR A 322 -7.16 -6.61 12.20
CA THR A 322 -8.41 -7.00 12.87
C THR A 322 -9.39 -7.58 11.87
N LEU A 323 -9.92 -8.78 12.14
CA LEU A 323 -11.05 -9.33 11.40
C LEU A 323 -12.35 -8.90 12.08
N ALA A 324 -13.19 -8.21 11.33
CA ALA A 324 -14.38 -7.57 11.89
C ALA A 324 -15.39 -8.59 12.43
N GLN A 325 -15.94 -8.30 13.61
CA GLN A 325 -17.05 -9.04 14.17
C GLN A 325 -18.37 -8.40 13.74
N ASN A 326 -19.03 -9.03 12.77
CA ASN A 326 -20.27 -8.51 12.19
C ASN A 326 -21.48 -9.11 12.92
N ILE A 327 -22.33 -8.25 13.48
CA ILE A 327 -23.44 -8.70 14.31
C ILE A 327 -24.48 -9.41 13.44
N GLY A 328 -24.73 -10.69 13.72
CA GLY A 328 -25.73 -11.47 12.97
C GLY A 328 -25.22 -12.06 11.66
N GLU A 329 -23.94 -11.88 11.35
CA GLU A 329 -23.30 -12.39 10.14
C GLU A 329 -22.07 -13.24 10.48
N PRO A 330 -21.67 -14.16 9.59
CA PRO A 330 -20.38 -14.83 9.71
C PRO A 330 -19.22 -13.81 9.71
N SER A 331 -18.44 -13.81 10.79
CA SER A 331 -17.12 -13.17 10.83
C SER A 331 -16.07 -14.05 10.18
N GLY A 332 -15.00 -13.45 9.63
CA GLY A 332 -13.89 -14.18 9.02
C GLY A 332 -12.93 -14.83 10.02
N GLY A 333 -12.14 -15.78 9.54
CA GLY A 333 -11.00 -16.38 10.25
C GLY A 333 -9.66 -15.97 9.68
N ALA A 334 -8.58 -16.23 10.43
CA ALA A 334 -7.22 -15.99 9.99
C ALA A 334 -6.48 -17.32 9.83
N GLU A 335 -6.14 -17.69 8.60
CA GLU A 335 -5.28 -18.84 8.28
C GLU A 335 -3.86 -18.38 7.95
N ILE A 336 -2.93 -18.63 8.86
CA ILE A 336 -1.54 -18.12 8.78
C ILE A 336 -0.49 -19.23 8.70
N GLN A 337 -0.92 -20.47 8.47
CA GLN A 337 -0.05 -21.64 8.52
C GLN A 337 1.14 -21.49 7.57
N GLY A 338 2.35 -21.50 8.12
CA GLY A 338 3.58 -21.46 7.33
C GLY A 338 4.01 -20.08 6.84
N ALA A 339 3.21 -19.03 7.06
CA ALA A 339 3.61 -17.64 6.77
C ALA A 339 4.84 -17.20 7.58
N GLN A 340 5.54 -16.19 7.09
CA GLN A 340 6.68 -15.59 7.76
C GLN A 340 6.24 -14.38 8.58
N LEU A 341 6.74 -14.28 9.81
CA LEU A 341 6.59 -13.10 10.65
C LEU A 341 7.94 -12.39 10.77
N GLN A 342 7.98 -11.11 10.41
CA GLN A 342 9.12 -10.21 10.55
C GLN A 342 8.76 -9.11 11.55
N LEU A 343 9.60 -8.91 12.56
CA LEU A 343 9.35 -7.98 13.66
C LEU A 343 10.53 -7.03 13.83
N ASN A 344 10.30 -5.74 13.73
CA ASN A 344 11.20 -4.73 14.26
C ASN A 344 10.50 -4.05 15.44
N LEU A 345 10.94 -4.37 16.66
CA LEU A 345 10.32 -3.91 17.90
C LEU A 345 11.12 -2.82 18.61
N ASP A 346 12.21 -2.33 18.00
CA ASP A 346 13.15 -1.40 18.65
C ASP A 346 12.53 -0.04 18.96
N GLY A 347 11.47 0.34 18.26
CA GLY A 347 10.71 1.56 18.56
C GLY A 347 9.73 1.41 19.72
N PHE A 348 9.43 0.19 20.19
CA PHE A 348 8.35 -0.04 21.16
C PHE A 348 8.76 0.29 22.59
N SER A 349 7.99 1.18 23.24
CA SER A 349 8.17 1.49 24.66
C SER A 349 7.41 0.48 25.53
N PHE A 350 8.11 -0.54 26.06
CA PHE A 350 7.48 -1.63 26.81
C PHE A 350 7.79 -1.62 28.31
N THR A 351 6.90 -2.26 29.07
CA THR A 351 7.07 -2.65 30.46
C THR A 351 7.07 -4.18 30.55
N PRO A 352 7.45 -4.79 31.68
CA PRO A 352 7.43 -6.25 31.83
C PRO A 352 6.06 -6.91 31.61
N THR A 353 4.96 -6.15 31.70
CA THR A 353 3.59 -6.62 31.48
C THR A 353 3.00 -6.17 30.14
N SER A 354 3.78 -5.51 29.29
CA SER A 354 3.30 -5.06 27.99
C SER A 354 2.91 -6.23 27.10
N THR A 355 1.88 -6.01 26.29
CA THR A 355 1.40 -6.94 25.27
C THR A 355 1.15 -6.18 23.96
N LEU A 356 1.43 -6.79 22.81
CA LEU A 356 1.06 -6.24 21.50
C LEU A 356 0.29 -7.28 20.69
N THR A 357 -0.93 -6.96 20.29
CA THR A 357 -1.68 -7.80 19.35
C THR A 357 -1.22 -7.50 17.92
N LEU A 358 -0.93 -8.54 17.16
CA LEU A 358 -0.55 -8.46 15.75
C LEU A 358 -1.72 -8.80 14.83
N ILE A 359 -2.46 -9.84 15.21
CA ILE A 359 -3.67 -10.31 14.53
C ILE A 359 -4.75 -10.50 15.58
N ASP A 360 -5.91 -9.92 15.33
CA ASP A 360 -7.13 -10.05 16.13
C ASP A 360 -8.18 -10.71 15.21
N ALA A 361 -8.27 -12.03 15.26
CA ALA A 361 -9.24 -12.80 14.47
C ALA A 361 -10.45 -13.20 15.33
N THR A 362 -11.51 -13.67 14.69
CA THR A 362 -12.65 -14.23 15.45
C THR A 362 -12.20 -15.41 16.33
N ALA A 363 -12.71 -15.46 17.55
CA ALA A 363 -12.59 -16.58 18.47
C ALA A 363 -12.77 -17.94 17.78
N LEU A 364 -11.86 -18.88 18.04
CA LEU A 364 -11.82 -20.22 17.43
C LEU A 364 -11.58 -20.25 15.92
N LYS A 365 -11.25 -19.12 15.28
CA LYS A 365 -10.98 -19.02 13.84
C LYS A 365 -9.56 -18.57 13.49
N LEU A 366 -8.64 -18.61 14.45
CA LEU A 366 -7.21 -18.57 14.16
C LEU A 366 -6.74 -19.99 13.78
N LEU A 367 -6.23 -20.15 12.57
CA LEU A 367 -5.80 -21.43 12.01
C LEU A 367 -4.30 -21.41 11.67
N GLY A 368 -3.57 -22.34 12.27
CA GLY A 368 -2.14 -22.50 12.04
C GLY A 368 -1.26 -21.54 12.85
N GLN A 369 0.04 -21.58 12.56
CA GLN A 369 1.07 -20.74 13.16
C GLN A 369 2.03 -20.26 12.07
N PHE A 370 2.75 -19.16 12.35
CA PHE A 370 3.82 -18.72 11.47
C PHE A 370 4.89 -19.82 11.35
N GLY A 371 5.32 -20.09 10.11
CA GLY A 371 6.38 -21.04 9.81
C GLY A 371 7.76 -20.55 10.21
N SER A 372 7.96 -19.22 10.26
CA SER A 372 9.17 -18.60 10.75
C SER A 372 8.86 -17.27 11.45
N VAL A 373 9.67 -16.94 12.46
CA VAL A 373 9.64 -15.64 13.16
C VAL A 373 11.05 -15.08 13.11
N THR A 374 11.19 -13.86 12.59
CA THR A 374 12.46 -13.16 12.45
C THR A 374 12.38 -11.81 13.14
N PHE A 375 13.27 -11.57 14.10
CA PHE A 375 13.48 -10.24 14.68
C PHE A 375 14.53 -9.51 13.85
N LEU A 376 14.14 -8.36 13.28
CA LEU A 376 14.98 -7.49 12.48
C LEU A 376 15.75 -6.47 13.33
N GLY A 377 15.32 -6.31 14.59
CA GLY A 377 15.91 -5.41 15.58
C GLY A 377 16.55 -6.13 16.76
N ALA A 378 17.07 -5.36 17.71
CA ALA A 378 17.65 -5.84 18.96
C ALA A 378 16.58 -6.33 19.95
N THR A 379 15.37 -5.79 19.86
CA THR A 379 14.25 -6.11 20.74
C THR A 379 13.53 -7.36 20.27
N THR A 380 13.41 -8.33 21.17
CA THR A 380 12.73 -9.61 20.96
C THR A 380 11.51 -9.74 21.85
N ALA A 381 10.63 -10.68 21.54
CA ALA A 381 9.43 -10.99 22.32
C ALA A 381 9.05 -12.46 22.15
N THR A 382 8.16 -12.96 23.00
CA THR A 382 7.49 -14.24 22.80
C THR A 382 6.26 -14.04 21.92
N VAL A 383 6.16 -14.81 20.83
CA VAL A 383 4.95 -14.87 19.98
C VAL A 383 4.00 -15.93 20.52
N ASN A 384 2.77 -15.52 20.83
CA ASN A 384 1.73 -16.39 21.37
C ASN A 384 0.57 -16.50 20.38
N TYR A 385 -0.02 -17.69 20.32
CA TYR A 385 -1.18 -18.01 19.49
C TYR A 385 -2.34 -18.42 20.41
N ASP A 386 -3.29 -17.52 20.59
CA ASP A 386 -4.50 -17.79 21.37
C ASP A 386 -5.61 -18.25 20.42
N LEU A 387 -5.66 -19.56 20.18
CA LEU A 387 -6.68 -20.15 19.32
C LEU A 387 -8.11 -19.98 19.88
N ALA A 388 -8.25 -19.80 21.20
CA ALA A 388 -9.55 -19.64 21.83
C ALA A 388 -10.13 -18.25 21.55
N ASN A 389 -9.31 -17.21 21.72
CA ASN A 389 -9.72 -15.83 21.49
C ASN A 389 -9.55 -15.38 20.04
N GLY A 390 -8.73 -16.07 19.25
CA GLY A 390 -8.46 -15.74 17.84
C GLY A 390 -7.22 -14.86 17.64
N ASP A 391 -6.39 -14.70 18.66
CA ASP A 391 -5.35 -13.67 18.66
C ASP A 391 -3.95 -14.23 18.40
N VAL A 392 -3.14 -13.45 17.68
CA VAL A 392 -1.68 -13.55 17.72
C VAL A 392 -1.14 -12.32 18.43
N PHE A 393 -0.44 -12.54 19.54
CA PHE A 393 0.07 -11.44 20.35
C PHE A 393 1.48 -11.70 20.87
N LEU A 394 2.18 -10.60 21.17
CA LEU A 394 3.52 -10.56 21.71
C LEU A 394 3.47 -10.24 23.21
N ASN A 395 4.32 -10.89 23.99
CA ASN A 395 4.60 -10.55 25.39
C ASN A 395 6.06 -10.89 25.73
N ASN A 396 6.45 -10.72 27.00
CA ASN A 396 7.82 -11.01 27.48
C ASN A 396 8.87 -10.31 26.61
N PHE A 397 8.67 -9.02 26.37
CA PHE A 397 9.58 -8.19 25.59
C PHE A 397 10.96 -8.12 26.28
N GLN A 398 12.00 -8.24 25.47
CA GLN A 398 13.40 -8.22 25.90
C GLN A 398 14.18 -7.39 24.90
N ALA A 399 14.72 -6.25 25.34
CA ALA A 399 15.75 -5.56 24.60
C ALA A 399 17.03 -6.40 24.68
N ALA A 400 17.74 -6.60 23.57
CA ALA A 400 19.08 -7.16 23.65
C ALA A 400 19.92 -6.23 24.53
N ALA A 401 20.64 -6.80 25.50
CA ALA A 401 21.58 -6.04 26.32
C ALA A 401 22.56 -5.33 25.38
N THR A 402 22.46 -4.00 25.32
CA THR A 402 23.37 -3.21 24.50
C THR A 402 24.76 -3.33 25.09
N ALA A 403 25.77 -3.63 24.29
CA ALA A 403 27.11 -3.81 24.84
C ALA A 403 27.62 -2.47 25.39
N GLY A 404 27.85 -2.39 26.70
CA GLY A 404 28.12 -1.13 27.38
C GLY A 404 26.97 -0.62 28.24
N ASP A 405 25.76 -1.18 28.13
CA ASP A 405 24.66 -0.99 29.10
C ASP A 405 24.93 -1.95 30.27
N PHE A 406 25.63 -1.46 31.27
CA PHE A 406 26.10 -2.22 32.42
C PHE A 406 25.10 -2.20 33.56
N ASP A 407 24.28 -1.16 33.72
CA ASP A 407 23.23 -1.15 34.76
C ASP A 407 21.86 -1.68 34.28
N LEU A 408 21.77 -2.04 32.99
CA LEU A 408 20.64 -2.68 32.33
C LEU A 408 19.38 -1.81 32.35
N ASP A 409 19.56 -0.50 32.31
CA ASP A 409 18.44 0.45 32.25
C ASP A 409 17.97 0.76 30.82
N GLY A 410 18.65 0.17 29.82
CA GLY A 410 18.26 0.17 28.42
C GLY A 410 18.90 1.28 27.59
N ASP A 411 19.78 2.09 28.17
CA ASP A 411 20.64 3.01 27.43
C ASP A 411 22.14 2.78 27.72
N VAL A 412 23.00 3.46 26.97
CA VAL A 412 24.46 3.40 27.16
C VAL A 412 24.96 4.80 27.44
N ASP A 413 25.16 5.13 28.71
CA ASP A 413 25.36 6.51 29.15
C ASP A 413 26.48 6.68 30.19
N GLY A 414 26.47 7.80 30.91
CA GLY A 414 27.47 8.10 31.94
C GLY A 414 27.36 7.24 33.21
N ALA A 415 26.18 6.70 33.53
CA ALA A 415 25.97 5.76 34.62
C ALA A 415 26.68 4.43 34.34
N ASP A 416 26.63 3.96 33.09
CA ASP A 416 27.39 2.81 32.65
C ASP A 416 28.89 3.03 32.71
N LEU A 417 29.36 4.19 32.24
CA LEU A 417 30.78 4.51 32.33
C LEU A 417 31.27 4.41 33.78
N LEU A 418 30.44 4.82 34.73
CA LEU A 418 30.75 4.72 36.16
C LEU A 418 30.77 3.26 36.64
N SER A 419 29.90 2.40 36.12
CA SER A 419 29.92 0.95 36.37
C SER A 419 31.22 0.32 35.85
N TRP A 420 31.64 0.63 34.62
CA TRP A 420 32.94 0.19 34.08
C TRP A 420 34.11 0.73 34.89
N GLN A 421 34.10 2.02 35.26
CA GLN A 421 35.17 2.61 36.07
C GLN A 421 35.34 1.91 37.43
N ARG A 422 34.25 1.44 38.03
CA ARG A 422 34.29 0.72 39.31
C ARG A 422 34.82 -0.70 39.17
N GLY A 423 34.60 -1.36 38.03
CA GLY A 423 35.09 -2.72 37.80
C GLY A 423 36.44 -2.80 37.11
N PHE A 424 36.97 -1.69 36.59
CA PHE A 424 38.25 -1.67 35.88
C PHE A 424 39.37 -2.40 36.65
N GLY A 425 39.98 -3.39 36.00
CA GLY A 425 41.03 -4.23 36.56
C GLY A 425 40.54 -5.53 37.23
N ILE A 426 39.24 -5.81 37.27
CA ILE A 426 38.73 -7.16 37.59
C ILE A 426 39.18 -8.12 36.48
N THR A 427 39.68 -9.30 36.87
CA THR A 427 40.18 -10.31 35.93
C THR A 427 39.66 -11.70 36.25
N GLY A 428 39.16 -12.42 35.24
CA GLY A 428 38.69 -13.81 35.31
C GLY A 428 37.37 -14.02 36.06
N THR A 429 36.73 -12.98 36.59
CA THR A 429 35.48 -13.06 37.36
C THR A 429 34.51 -11.93 37.09
N ALA A 430 34.78 -11.07 36.10
CA ALA A 430 33.93 -9.94 35.80
C ALA A 430 32.55 -10.39 35.32
N THR A 431 31.52 -9.62 35.70
CA THR A 431 30.18 -9.72 35.12
C THR A 431 29.92 -8.52 34.22
N VAL A 432 28.90 -8.60 33.35
CA VAL A 432 28.48 -7.48 32.51
C VAL A 432 28.21 -6.23 33.38
N ALA A 433 27.51 -6.38 34.50
CA ALA A 433 27.23 -5.27 35.41
C ALA A 433 28.47 -4.66 36.11
N GLN A 434 29.61 -5.32 36.02
CA GLN A 434 30.89 -4.81 36.48
C GLN A 434 31.70 -4.12 35.37
N GLY A 435 31.20 -4.07 34.13
CA GLY A 435 31.89 -3.44 33.01
C GLY A 435 32.48 -4.38 31.98
N ASP A 436 32.15 -5.68 32.00
CA ASP A 436 32.60 -6.68 31.01
C ASP A 436 31.69 -6.64 29.77
N ALA A 437 32.05 -5.79 28.80
CA ALA A 437 31.25 -5.57 27.60
C ALA A 437 31.49 -6.63 26.52
N ASP A 438 32.70 -7.20 26.45
CA ASP A 438 33.03 -8.25 25.48
C ASP A 438 32.79 -9.68 26.01
N ARG A 439 32.40 -9.80 27.29
CA ARG A 439 32.08 -11.04 28.01
C ARG A 439 33.28 -11.99 28.13
N ASN A 440 34.48 -11.43 28.27
CA ASN A 440 35.72 -12.20 28.44
C ASN A 440 36.10 -12.44 29.91
N TYR A 441 35.24 -12.03 30.85
CA TYR A 441 35.42 -12.09 32.31
C TYR A 441 36.50 -11.14 32.86
N ASN A 442 36.97 -10.17 32.09
CA ASN A 442 37.84 -9.08 32.54
C ASN A 442 37.15 -7.73 32.31
N VAL A 443 37.60 -6.69 33.00
CA VAL A 443 37.16 -5.31 32.75
C VAL A 443 38.39 -4.47 32.41
N ASP A 444 38.57 -4.18 31.13
CA ASP A 444 39.75 -3.49 30.61
C ASP A 444 39.43 -2.44 29.53
N GLY A 445 40.46 -2.05 28.77
CA GLY A 445 40.32 -1.04 27.73
C GLY A 445 39.51 -1.48 26.51
N ALA A 446 39.38 -2.79 26.25
CA ALA A 446 38.53 -3.33 25.21
C ALA A 446 37.05 -3.09 25.53
N ASP A 447 36.66 -3.27 26.79
CA ASP A 447 35.29 -2.99 27.24
C ASP A 447 34.94 -1.51 27.14
N LEU A 448 35.88 -0.64 27.53
CA LEU A 448 35.70 0.80 27.36
C LEU A 448 35.55 1.18 25.88
N ALA A 449 36.28 0.51 24.99
CA ALA A 449 36.17 0.77 23.56
C ALA A 449 34.78 0.38 23.02
N ILE A 450 34.17 -0.67 23.56
CA ILE A 450 32.81 -1.11 23.23
C ILE A 450 31.78 -0.11 23.78
N TRP A 451 31.89 0.27 25.07
CA TRP A 451 31.02 1.31 25.65
C TRP A 451 31.10 2.61 24.84
N ARG A 452 32.31 3.06 24.46
CA ARG A 452 32.49 4.27 23.64
C ARG A 452 31.85 4.19 22.26
N GLN A 453 31.80 3.00 21.67
CA GLN A 453 31.13 2.78 20.38
C GLN A 453 29.62 2.88 20.50
N ASN A 454 29.08 2.47 21.65
CA ASN A 454 27.64 2.44 21.89
C ASN A 454 27.13 3.65 22.69
N PHE A 455 27.99 4.53 23.20
CA PHE A 455 27.58 5.70 23.98
C PHE A 455 26.50 6.54 23.27
N GLY A 456 25.36 6.71 23.93
CA GLY A 456 24.17 7.38 23.41
C GLY A 456 23.16 6.47 22.70
N SER A 457 23.42 5.16 22.57
CA SER A 457 22.42 4.18 22.14
C SER A 457 21.36 3.96 23.22
N GLY A 458 20.12 3.65 22.85
CA GLY A 458 19.02 3.41 23.80
C GLY A 458 18.42 4.69 24.41
N ALA A 459 19.15 5.81 24.36
CA ALA A 459 18.63 7.11 24.77
C ALA A 459 17.45 7.51 23.86
N SER A 460 16.25 7.58 24.44
CA SER A 460 15.09 8.18 23.78
C SER A 460 15.44 9.61 23.41
N ALA A 461 15.39 9.95 22.12
CA ALA A 461 15.65 11.31 21.67
C ALA A 461 14.74 12.27 22.48
N PRO A 462 15.29 13.29 23.16
CA PRO A 462 14.46 14.21 23.91
C PRO A 462 13.46 14.85 22.95
N SER A 463 12.18 14.81 23.32
CA SER A 463 11.17 15.56 22.59
C SER A 463 11.59 17.04 22.62
N ILE A 464 11.94 17.57 21.46
CA ILE A 464 12.10 19.00 21.25
C ILE A 464 10.71 19.62 21.32
N ASN A 465 10.15 19.72 22.52
CA ASN A 465 9.05 20.63 22.77
C ASN A 465 9.55 22.01 22.36
N ALA A 466 8.99 22.55 21.28
CA ALA A 466 9.24 23.91 20.85
C ALA A 466 9.06 24.81 22.07
N VAL A 467 10.15 25.41 22.54
CA VAL A 467 10.09 26.42 23.58
C VAL A 467 9.21 27.52 23.02
N PRO A 468 8.04 27.84 23.64
CA PRO A 468 7.21 28.92 23.15
C PRO A 468 8.06 30.18 23.18
N GLU A 469 8.39 30.72 22.00
CA GLU A 469 9.02 32.03 21.93
C GLU A 469 8.08 33.01 22.65
N PRO A 470 8.59 33.86 23.56
CA PRO A 470 7.75 34.87 24.17
C PRO A 470 7.20 35.74 23.04
N GLY A 471 5.90 35.55 22.75
CA GLY A 471 5.26 36.20 21.62
C GLY A 471 5.58 37.69 21.61
N ALA A 472 5.90 38.23 20.43
CA ALA A 472 6.30 39.63 20.22
C ALA A 472 5.33 40.68 20.84
N GLY A 473 4.15 40.27 21.30
CA GLY A 473 3.22 41.05 22.12
C GLY A 473 3.75 41.50 23.49
N ILE A 474 4.62 40.73 24.17
CA ILE A 474 5.14 41.16 25.49
C ILE A 474 6.19 42.28 25.35
N LEU A 475 6.97 42.26 24.27
CA LEU A 475 7.97 43.30 23.98
C LEU A 475 7.34 44.63 23.56
N THR A 476 6.16 44.62 22.94
CA THR A 476 5.44 45.84 22.56
C THR A 476 4.75 46.53 23.75
N ILE A 477 4.29 45.79 24.75
CA ILE A 477 3.74 46.38 25.99
C ILE A 477 4.83 47.03 26.85
N GLY A 478 6.03 46.44 26.90
CA GLY A 478 7.18 47.00 27.62
C GLY A 478 7.67 48.35 27.06
N VAL A 479 7.69 48.50 25.73
CA VAL A 479 8.12 49.75 25.08
C VAL A 479 7.04 50.84 25.17
N ALA A 480 5.75 50.48 25.11
CA ALA A 480 4.65 51.43 25.28
C ALA A 480 4.59 52.03 26.70
N ALA A 481 4.87 51.23 27.73
CA ALA A 481 4.93 51.72 29.12
C ALA A 481 6.12 52.67 29.37
N ALA A 482 7.27 52.41 28.74
CA ALA A 482 8.45 53.28 28.83
C ALA A 482 8.25 54.63 28.11
N LEU A 483 7.55 54.64 26.95
CA LEU A 483 7.25 55.87 26.21
C LEU A 483 6.12 56.70 26.85
N GLY A 484 5.20 56.07 27.59
CA GLY A 484 4.14 56.76 28.34
C GLY A 484 4.66 57.53 29.56
N TYR A 485 5.74 57.07 30.19
CA TYR A 485 6.34 57.74 31.35
C TYR A 485 7.12 59.01 30.95
N TRP A 486 7.69 59.05 29.75
CA TRP A 486 8.52 60.17 29.31
C TRP A 486 7.72 61.43 28.93
N LYS A 487 6.44 61.29 28.53
CA LYS A 487 5.56 62.42 28.19
C LYS A 487 4.93 63.13 29.38
N ARG A 488 5.18 62.71 30.63
CA ARG A 488 4.65 63.37 31.84
C ARG A 488 5.68 64.24 32.59
N ILE A 489 6.89 64.44 32.06
CA ILE A 489 7.99 65.18 32.72
C ILE A 489 8.46 66.41 31.91
N LEU A 490 7.68 66.89 30.93
CA LEU A 490 7.93 68.18 30.26
C LEU A 490 6.69 69.07 30.26
#